data_AF-F4CS42-F1
#
_entry.id   AF-F4CS42-F1
#
_cell.length_a   1.000
_cell.length_b   1.000
_cell.length_c   1.000
_cell.angle_alpha   90.00
_cell.angle_beta   90.00
_cell.angle_gamma   90.00
#
_symmetry.space_group_name_H-M   'P 1'
#
loop_
_entity.id
_entity.type
_entity.pdbx_description
1 polymer ?
#
loop_
_entity_poly.entity_id
_entity_poly.type
_entity_poly.pdbx_seq_one_letter_code
_entity_poly.pdbx_strand_id
1 'polypeptide(L)'
;MDEAGSPGSLREPRAAALTPDVLTQLHQTIWTERGNRVGLDVTVPPCPYTVDELAALDGAGRRVGYLPPEVATRSTRHVLGAMFPAMDCYSLQPDNEVENIVSRPGWFDYEAAIDAPYGDTTEAELLQRVAADGRELISLNQYIVAAQDSRLFTGHYLDERRTWPRIGIRVTGRIVCVRFDGDEMAEGLGDEPPQPGALLTAYDLHHDFRAPYTGGRSFGVARSERARTLPAEPPAPARGVHVSQRGAVDLDAEWRRQVDRLVAAGVAAELGLTPESYAASLPRFTPQPATYAGRLDAPVLVETRIGWRRQFELFGIRVSPILAVFPAPVPTGPDSAHRDAPYAAWFTRWGQRFDDPTSPDEARADLRADEVGANLVEGGAVAHAFPELVEAARFFDFVGEVLPAGETDGPLSFEPIDRTPGICRWRGVPEFGCNLYPLAFSVFRPLVRGREITTT
;
A
#
# COMPACT_ATOMS: atom_id res chain seq x y z
N MET A 1 -5.43 -1.89 23.00
CA MET A 1 -4.37 -2.13 24.01
C MET A 1 -3.87 -0.76 24.39
N ASP A 2 -4.30 -0.29 25.55
CA ASP A 2 -4.18 1.10 25.98
C ASP A 2 -2.73 1.60 25.97
N GLU A 3 -2.52 2.80 25.42
CA GLU A 3 -1.32 3.63 25.62
C GLU A 3 -1.22 4.11 27.07
N ALA A 4 -1.20 3.15 28.02
CA ALA A 4 -0.94 3.40 29.42
C ALA A 4 0.57 3.55 29.62
N GLY A 5 1.06 4.73 29.23
CA GLY A 5 2.43 5.17 29.41
C GLY A 5 2.59 6.53 28.77
N SER A 6 2.07 7.59 29.40
CA SER A 6 2.40 8.96 29.05
C SER A 6 3.57 9.41 29.94
N PRO A 7 4.84 9.26 29.52
CA PRO A 7 5.90 10.12 30.02
C PRO A 7 5.62 11.52 29.47
N GLY A 8 5.76 12.53 30.33
CA GLY A 8 5.29 13.90 30.11
C GLY A 8 5.41 14.40 28.67
N SER A 9 4.31 14.95 28.13
CA SER A 9 4.22 15.46 26.76
C SER A 9 5.49 16.25 26.41
N LEU A 10 6.30 15.74 25.49
CA LEU A 10 7.42 16.49 24.92
C LEU A 10 6.81 17.73 24.26
N ARG A 11 7.02 18.89 24.87
CA ARG A 11 6.52 20.16 24.33
C ARG A 11 7.44 20.62 23.22
N GLU A 12 6.83 20.98 22.10
CA GLU A 12 7.58 21.58 21.00
C GLU A 12 8.13 22.95 21.43
N PRO A 13 9.45 23.20 21.29
CA PRO A 13 10.01 24.53 21.50
C PRO A 13 9.52 25.49 20.40
N ARG A 14 9.16 26.71 20.79
CA ARG A 14 8.67 27.76 19.88
C ARG A 14 9.30 29.11 20.21
N ALA A 15 9.34 30.02 19.23
CA ALA A 15 9.82 31.38 19.39
C ALA A 15 11.18 31.44 20.14
N ALA A 16 11.29 32.25 21.20
CA ALA A 16 12.55 32.45 21.94
C ALA A 16 13.11 31.17 22.59
N ALA A 17 12.31 30.12 22.78
CA ALA A 17 12.77 28.84 23.32
C ALA A 17 13.33 27.91 22.23
N LEU A 18 13.14 28.23 20.95
CA LEU A 18 13.61 27.45 19.82
C LEU A 18 15.08 27.76 19.52
N THR A 19 15.98 27.02 20.19
CA THR A 19 17.43 27.12 19.99
C THR A 19 18.01 25.81 19.42
N PRO A 20 19.20 25.86 18.80
CA PRO A 20 19.83 24.66 18.23
C PRO A 20 20.13 23.58 19.29
N ASP A 21 20.56 23.98 20.48
CA ASP A 21 20.84 23.04 21.58
C ASP A 21 19.56 22.37 22.07
N VAL A 22 18.47 23.12 22.18
CA VAL A 22 17.17 22.58 22.59
C VAL A 22 16.64 21.60 21.54
N LEU A 23 16.73 21.92 20.25
CA LEU A 23 16.36 20.99 19.18
C LEU A 23 17.23 19.72 19.19
N THR A 24 18.53 19.87 19.42
CA THR A 24 19.45 18.72 19.50
C THR A 24 19.03 17.77 20.61
N GLN A 25 18.81 18.29 21.83
CA GLN A 25 18.39 17.49 22.99
C GLN A 25 17.01 16.84 22.78
N LEU A 26 16.08 17.58 22.18
CA LEU A 26 14.76 17.07 21.86
C LEU A 26 14.84 15.87 20.90
N HIS A 27 15.55 16.03 19.78
CA HIS A 27 15.68 14.95 18.80
C HIS A 27 16.52 13.79 19.31
N GLN A 28 17.54 14.03 20.15
CA GLN A 28 18.24 12.96 20.88
C GLN A 28 17.26 12.13 21.71
N THR A 29 16.41 12.79 22.50
CA THR A 29 15.39 12.11 23.33
C THR A 29 14.42 11.30 22.46
N ILE A 30 13.87 11.92 21.42
CA ILE A 30 12.94 11.27 20.49
C ILE A 30 13.57 10.03 19.85
N TRP A 31 14.81 10.14 19.38
CA TRP A 31 15.49 9.05 18.69
C TRP A 31 16.05 7.97 19.62
N THR A 32 16.38 8.30 20.88
CA THR A 32 16.65 7.28 21.90
C THR A 32 15.40 6.41 22.11
N GLU A 33 14.23 7.01 22.31
CA GLU A 33 12.98 6.25 22.51
C GLU A 33 12.59 5.42 21.29
N ARG A 34 12.64 6.01 20.08
CA ARG A 34 12.34 5.30 18.83
C ARG A 34 13.34 4.18 18.54
N GLY A 35 14.63 4.46 18.73
CA GLY A 35 15.72 3.51 18.51
C GLY A 35 15.62 2.30 19.44
N ASN A 36 15.33 2.52 20.73
CA ASN A 36 15.16 1.46 21.72
C ASN A 36 14.09 0.42 21.34
N ARG A 37 13.00 0.85 20.67
CA ARG A 37 11.93 -0.06 20.23
C ARG A 37 12.37 -1.10 19.22
N VAL A 38 13.43 -0.82 18.47
CA VAL A 38 13.92 -1.68 17.38
C VAL A 38 15.40 -2.07 17.56
N GLY A 39 15.97 -1.81 18.75
CA GLY A 39 17.36 -2.11 19.05
C GLY A 39 18.37 -1.31 18.21
N LEU A 40 18.00 -0.10 17.78
CA LEU A 40 18.84 0.80 17.00
C LEU A 40 19.45 1.87 17.90
N ASP A 41 20.78 1.97 17.94
CA ASP A 41 21.48 3.07 18.58
C ASP A 41 21.61 4.24 17.59
N VAL A 42 20.92 5.35 17.88
CA VAL A 42 20.85 6.52 17.00
C VAL A 42 21.61 7.67 17.62
N THR A 43 22.66 8.13 16.94
CA THR A 43 23.37 9.35 17.31
C THR A 43 22.83 10.54 16.53
N VAL A 44 22.17 11.47 17.23
CA VAL A 44 21.74 12.75 16.65
C VAL A 44 22.87 13.79 16.79
N PRO A 45 23.45 14.29 15.69
CA PRO A 45 24.48 15.32 15.72
C PRO A 45 23.88 16.69 16.09
N PRO A 46 24.70 17.65 16.55
CA PRO A 46 24.24 19.00 16.83
C PRO A 46 23.42 19.62 15.69
N CYS A 47 22.31 20.27 16.03
CA CYS A 47 21.47 20.99 15.10
C CYS A 47 22.28 22.08 14.38
N PRO A 48 22.36 22.07 13.05
CA PRO A 48 23.22 22.97 12.30
C PRO A 48 22.59 24.35 12.04
N TYR A 49 21.34 24.56 12.46
CA TYR A 49 20.65 25.84 12.33
C TYR A 49 21.15 26.82 13.39
N THR A 50 21.15 28.10 13.05
CA THR A 50 21.33 29.20 13.99
C THR A 50 19.98 29.63 14.56
N VAL A 51 20.00 30.40 15.65
CA VAL A 51 18.77 30.92 16.28
C VAL A 51 17.93 31.74 15.29
N ASP A 52 18.56 32.63 14.51
CA ASP A 52 17.85 33.49 13.55
C ASP A 52 17.19 32.67 12.43
N GLU A 53 17.86 31.61 11.98
CA GLU A 53 17.32 30.72 10.96
C GLU A 53 16.13 29.92 11.50
N LEU A 54 16.22 29.44 12.74
CA LEU A 54 15.12 28.75 13.40
C LEU A 54 13.92 29.69 13.61
N ALA A 55 14.15 30.93 14.00
CA ALA A 55 13.10 31.94 14.12
C ALA A 55 12.45 32.24 12.76
N ALA A 56 13.23 32.30 11.68
CA ALA A 56 12.70 32.48 10.33
C ALA A 56 11.88 31.27 9.84
N LEU A 57 12.29 30.05 10.18
CA LEU A 57 11.50 28.84 9.89
C LEU A 57 10.18 28.82 10.66
N ASP A 58 10.23 29.08 11.97
CA ASP A 58 9.04 29.13 12.83
C ASP A 58 8.06 30.20 12.34
N GLY A 59 8.56 31.40 12.01
CA GLY A 59 7.77 32.49 11.43
C GLY A 59 7.16 32.17 10.06
N ALA A 60 7.76 31.24 9.31
CA ALA A 60 7.24 30.72 8.04
C ALA A 60 6.32 29.49 8.21
N GLY A 61 5.98 29.10 9.45
CA GLY A 61 5.16 27.93 9.72
C GLY A 61 5.86 26.60 9.39
N ARG A 62 7.19 26.56 9.48
CA ARG A 62 8.01 25.38 9.23
C ARG A 62 8.62 24.84 10.52
N ARG A 63 8.89 23.54 10.51
CA ARG A 63 9.53 22.78 11.60
C ARG A 63 10.83 22.16 11.15
N VAL A 64 11.63 21.71 12.11
CA VAL A 64 12.89 21.00 11.87
C VAL A 64 12.78 19.57 12.41
N GLY A 65 13.04 18.61 11.52
CA GLY A 65 13.13 17.19 11.83
C GLY A 65 14.55 16.64 11.68
N TYR A 66 14.77 15.43 12.18
CA TYR A 66 16.01 14.68 11.97
C TYR A 66 15.70 13.27 11.48
N LEU A 67 16.30 12.85 10.35
CA LEU A 67 16.20 11.50 9.80
C LEU A 67 17.56 10.77 9.94
N PRO A 68 17.67 9.72 10.77
CA PRO A 68 18.90 8.95 10.90
C PRO A 68 19.27 8.24 9.58
N PRO A 69 20.57 8.15 9.23
CA PRO A 69 21.05 7.39 8.07
C PRO A 69 20.55 5.95 8.01
N GLU A 70 20.39 5.30 9.16
CA GLU A 70 20.03 3.90 9.32
C GLU A 70 18.60 3.59 8.88
N VAL A 71 17.75 4.62 8.75
CA VAL A 71 16.35 4.50 8.33
C VAL A 71 15.99 5.42 7.17
N ALA A 72 16.99 5.91 6.43
CA ALA A 72 16.79 6.95 5.42
C ALA A 72 16.47 6.42 4.00
N THR A 73 16.63 5.11 3.76
CA THR A 73 16.53 4.50 2.42
C THR A 73 15.25 3.69 2.26
N ARG A 74 14.91 3.32 1.01
CA ARG A 74 13.85 2.34 0.73
C ARG A 74 14.15 1.00 1.41
N SER A 75 15.39 0.52 1.28
CA SER A 75 15.82 -0.78 1.82
C SER A 75 15.73 -0.88 3.34
N THR A 76 15.82 0.24 4.05
CA THR A 76 15.74 0.30 5.52
C THR A 76 14.39 0.80 6.03
N ARG A 77 13.46 1.18 5.13
CA ARG A 77 12.16 1.77 5.52
C ARG A 77 11.32 0.84 6.41
N HIS A 78 11.46 -0.47 6.27
CA HIS A 78 10.80 -1.45 7.11
C HIS A 78 11.13 -1.30 8.61
N VAL A 79 12.30 -0.74 8.95
CA VAL A 79 12.67 -0.41 10.32
C VAL A 79 11.75 0.68 10.90
N LEU A 80 11.34 1.68 10.08
CA LEU A 80 10.32 2.66 10.51
C LEU A 80 8.96 1.97 10.74
N GLY A 81 8.62 0.96 9.95
CA GLY A 81 7.42 0.14 10.20
C GLY A 81 7.46 -0.59 11.53
N ALA A 82 8.63 -1.12 11.92
CA ALA A 82 8.82 -1.73 13.23
C ALA A 82 8.77 -0.70 14.39
N MET A 83 9.22 0.55 14.16
CA MET A 83 9.10 1.63 15.14
C MET A 83 7.65 2.11 15.32
N PHE A 84 6.87 2.12 14.24
CA PHE A 84 5.50 2.63 14.16
C PHE A 84 4.56 1.59 13.51
N PRO A 85 4.20 0.52 14.24
CA PRO A 85 3.46 -0.61 13.67
C PRO A 85 2.06 -0.25 13.17
N ALA A 86 1.46 0.84 13.67
CA ALA A 86 0.15 1.31 13.21
C ALA A 86 0.12 1.70 11.72
N MET A 87 1.26 2.04 11.12
CA MET A 87 1.35 2.47 9.72
C MET A 87 0.97 1.37 8.72
N ASP A 88 1.36 0.14 9.03
CA ASP A 88 1.04 -1.13 8.36
C ASP A 88 0.62 -1.07 6.86
N CYS A 89 1.56 -0.69 5.99
CA CYS A 89 1.33 -0.58 4.55
C CYS A 89 2.43 -1.23 3.70
N TYR A 90 2.16 -1.43 2.40
CA TYR A 90 3.10 -2.06 1.45
C TYR A 90 4.47 -1.39 1.43
N SER A 91 4.50 -0.05 1.47
CA SER A 91 5.74 0.73 1.38
C SER A 91 6.73 0.43 2.50
N LEU A 92 6.31 -0.23 3.58
CA LEU A 92 7.11 -0.61 4.74
C LEU A 92 7.60 -2.07 4.69
N GLN A 93 7.26 -2.83 3.65
CA GLN A 93 7.76 -4.18 3.50
C GLN A 93 9.26 -4.17 3.11
N PRO A 94 10.08 -5.13 3.59
CA PRO A 94 11.52 -5.16 3.31
C PRO A 94 11.88 -5.14 1.81
N ASP A 95 11.02 -5.70 0.98
CA ASP A 95 11.19 -5.84 -0.46
C ASP A 95 10.25 -4.93 -1.27
N ASN A 96 9.76 -3.84 -0.67
CA ASN A 96 8.91 -2.87 -1.35
C ASN A 96 9.62 -2.18 -2.52
N GLU A 97 8.82 -1.66 -3.47
CA GLU A 97 9.32 -1.00 -4.69
C GLU A 97 9.07 0.50 -4.72
N VAL A 98 8.62 1.07 -3.61
CA VAL A 98 8.34 2.50 -3.54
C VAL A 98 9.67 3.21 -3.35
N GLU A 99 10.23 3.72 -4.45
CA GLU A 99 11.54 4.35 -4.47
C GLU A 99 11.47 5.75 -3.89
N ASN A 100 12.52 6.19 -3.18
CA ASN A 100 12.71 7.59 -2.90
C ASN A 100 13.37 8.24 -4.12
N ILE A 101 12.91 9.43 -4.54
CA ILE A 101 13.61 10.21 -5.58
C ILE A 101 15.01 10.58 -5.10
N VAL A 102 15.11 11.00 -3.84
CA VAL A 102 16.37 11.25 -3.14
C VAL A 102 16.23 10.78 -1.69
N SER A 103 17.26 10.10 -1.18
CA SER A 103 17.37 9.71 0.22
C SER A 103 18.41 10.58 0.92
N ARG A 104 17.93 11.60 1.66
CA ARG A 104 18.77 12.55 2.41
C ARG A 104 18.59 12.38 3.92
N PRO A 105 19.49 11.64 4.60
CA PRO A 105 19.52 11.65 6.06
C PRO A 105 20.03 12.99 6.61
N GLY A 106 19.79 13.19 7.90
CA GLY A 106 20.23 14.35 8.65
C GLY A 106 19.09 15.27 9.03
N TRP A 107 19.45 16.51 9.35
CA TRP A 107 18.52 17.57 9.71
C TRP A 107 17.82 18.13 8.46
N PHE A 108 16.51 18.33 8.53
CA PHE A 108 15.71 18.90 7.43
C PHE A 108 14.58 19.79 7.97
N ASP A 109 14.15 20.79 7.19
CA ASP A 109 12.93 21.55 7.48
C ASP A 109 11.73 21.00 6.73
N TYR A 110 10.53 21.18 7.25
CA TYR A 110 9.28 20.79 6.57
C TYR A 110 8.14 21.74 6.92
N GLU A 111 7.13 21.85 6.05
CA GLU A 111 5.94 22.66 6.32
C GLU A 111 5.08 21.98 7.39
N ALA A 112 4.71 22.73 8.44
CA ALA A 112 4.03 22.19 9.63
C ALA A 112 2.51 22.31 9.60
N ALA A 113 1.95 22.96 8.57
CA ALA A 113 0.51 23.03 8.37
C ALA A 113 -0.08 21.61 8.28
N ILE A 114 -1.26 21.40 8.86
CA ILE A 114 -1.92 20.08 8.84
C ILE A 114 -2.20 19.63 7.41
N ASP A 115 -2.64 20.54 6.54
CA ASP A 115 -2.85 20.26 5.12
C ASP A 115 -1.62 20.63 4.29
N ALA A 116 -1.34 19.84 3.26
CA ALA A 116 -0.21 20.05 2.37
C ALA A 116 -0.31 21.37 1.60
N PRO A 117 0.79 22.12 1.45
CA PRO A 117 0.86 23.23 0.51
C PRO A 117 0.80 22.73 -0.94
N TYR A 118 0.92 23.65 -1.89
CA TYR A 118 0.92 23.35 -3.33
C TYR A 118 -0.33 22.58 -3.79
N GLY A 119 -1.48 22.91 -3.20
CA GLY A 119 -2.77 22.36 -3.61
C GLY A 119 -3.08 22.66 -5.07
N ASP A 120 -3.92 21.82 -5.68
CA ASP A 120 -4.41 22.01 -7.05
C ASP A 120 -3.26 22.19 -8.06
N THR A 121 -2.42 21.15 -8.17
CA THR A 121 -1.31 21.07 -9.14
C THR A 121 -1.20 19.69 -9.76
N THR A 122 -0.79 19.63 -11.02
CA THR A 122 -0.26 18.40 -11.62
C THR A 122 1.13 18.08 -11.07
N GLU A 123 1.67 16.89 -11.37
CA GLU A 123 3.04 16.52 -10.99
C GLU A 123 4.08 17.52 -11.53
N ALA A 124 3.98 17.90 -12.81
CA ALA A 124 4.93 18.81 -13.44
C ALA A 124 4.90 20.21 -12.83
N GLU A 125 3.70 20.75 -12.57
CA GLU A 125 3.53 22.05 -11.93
C GLU A 125 4.03 22.06 -10.48
N LEU A 126 3.76 20.98 -9.74
CA LEU A 126 4.26 20.82 -8.37
C LEU A 126 5.79 20.90 -8.35
N LEU A 127 6.45 20.11 -9.20
CA LEU A 127 7.91 20.08 -9.29
C LEU A 127 8.47 21.45 -9.67
N GLN A 128 7.83 22.15 -10.59
CA GLN A 128 8.23 23.51 -10.98
C GLN A 128 8.10 24.51 -9.82
N ARG A 129 6.99 24.48 -9.08
CA ARG A 129 6.76 25.40 -7.94
C ARG A 129 7.74 25.12 -6.80
N VAL A 130 7.92 23.85 -6.44
CA VAL A 130 8.87 23.42 -5.40
C VAL A 130 10.30 23.85 -5.77
N ALA A 131 10.72 23.67 -7.02
CA ALA A 131 12.02 24.12 -7.49
C ALA A 131 12.16 25.66 -7.49
N ALA A 132 11.12 26.39 -7.88
CA ALA A 132 11.11 27.86 -7.86
C ALA A 132 11.28 28.43 -6.44
N ASP A 133 10.81 27.71 -5.42
CA ASP A 133 11.00 28.06 -4.01
C ASP A 133 12.37 27.65 -3.45
N GLY A 134 13.23 27.03 -4.28
CA GLY A 134 14.53 26.50 -3.84
C GLY A 134 14.40 25.29 -2.91
N ARG A 135 13.35 24.48 -3.11
CA ARG A 135 12.97 23.33 -2.29
C ARG A 135 13.03 22.03 -3.10
N GLU A 136 13.02 20.91 -2.40
CA GLU A 136 12.91 19.55 -2.94
C GLU A 136 11.74 18.84 -2.26
N LEU A 137 11.08 17.89 -2.93
CA LEU A 137 10.04 17.07 -2.30
C LEU A 137 10.66 16.20 -1.20
N ILE A 138 10.01 16.12 -0.02
CA ILE A 138 10.47 15.24 1.07
C ILE A 138 10.38 13.78 0.66
N SER A 139 11.33 12.93 1.07
CA SER A 139 11.21 11.48 0.87
C SER A 139 10.11 10.88 1.75
N LEU A 140 9.66 9.65 1.47
CA LEU A 140 8.70 8.98 2.35
C LEU A 140 9.24 8.76 3.76
N ASN A 141 10.53 8.50 3.89
CA ASN A 141 11.16 8.32 5.20
C ASN A 141 11.15 9.64 5.99
N GLN A 142 11.43 10.78 5.33
CA GLN A 142 11.32 12.11 5.94
C GLN A 142 9.87 12.44 6.30
N TYR A 143 8.92 12.14 5.41
CA TYR A 143 7.49 12.34 5.65
C TYR A 143 6.98 11.55 6.86
N ILE A 144 7.34 10.28 6.97
CA ILE A 144 6.98 9.44 8.13
C ILE A 144 7.49 10.09 9.42
N VAL A 145 8.76 10.47 9.48
CA VAL A 145 9.33 11.11 10.68
C VAL A 145 8.62 12.44 10.99
N ALA A 146 8.43 13.28 9.98
CA ALA A 146 7.76 14.58 10.14
C ALA A 146 6.31 14.44 10.60
N ALA A 147 5.57 13.45 10.10
CA ALA A 147 4.19 13.17 10.51
C ALA A 147 4.13 12.64 11.95
N GLN A 148 5.02 11.73 12.34
CA GLN A 148 5.10 11.21 13.71
C GLN A 148 5.52 12.30 14.71
N ASP A 149 6.45 13.17 14.32
CA ASP A 149 6.83 14.36 15.10
C ASP A 149 5.64 15.32 15.24
N SER A 150 4.92 15.59 14.14
CA SER A 150 3.72 16.44 14.19
C SER A 150 2.67 15.88 15.15
N ARG A 151 2.41 14.57 15.12
CA ARG A 151 1.49 13.91 16.04
C ARG A 151 1.93 14.07 17.49
N LEU A 152 3.22 13.86 17.77
CA LEU A 152 3.79 14.06 19.10
C LEU A 152 3.59 15.49 19.62
N PHE A 153 3.78 16.50 18.75
CA PHE A 153 3.76 17.91 19.15
C PHE A 153 2.38 18.55 19.17
N THR A 154 1.46 18.09 18.32
CA THR A 154 0.16 18.75 18.11
C THR A 154 -1.04 17.88 18.39
N GLY A 155 -0.84 16.58 18.54
CA GLY A 155 -1.95 15.63 18.49
C GLY A 155 -2.45 15.36 17.08
N HIS A 156 -1.80 15.85 16.02
CA HIS A 156 -2.23 15.62 14.63
C HIS A 156 -1.07 15.19 13.74
N TYR A 157 -1.27 14.13 12.95
CA TYR A 157 -0.39 13.78 11.85
C TYR A 157 -0.45 14.85 10.75
N LEU A 158 0.60 14.90 9.92
CA LEU A 158 0.54 15.67 8.69
C LEU A 158 -0.44 15.02 7.72
N ASP A 159 -1.25 15.84 7.07
CA ASP A 159 -2.18 15.48 6.00
C ASP A 159 -3.35 14.59 6.44
N GLU A 160 -3.60 14.47 7.74
CA GLU A 160 -4.65 13.60 8.25
C GLU A 160 -6.07 14.11 8.01
N ARG A 161 -6.24 15.39 7.65
CA ARG A 161 -7.56 16.01 7.53
C ARG A 161 -8.07 16.02 6.09
N ARG A 162 -7.42 16.75 5.17
CA ARG A 162 -7.96 16.95 3.81
C ARG A 162 -7.05 16.44 2.71
N THR A 163 -5.73 16.50 2.90
CA THR A 163 -4.79 16.40 1.78
C THR A 163 -4.23 15.00 1.52
N TRP A 164 -4.01 14.72 0.25
CA TRP A 164 -3.19 13.63 -0.27
C TRP A 164 -1.93 14.26 -0.90
N PRO A 165 -0.86 14.49 -0.13
CA PRO A 165 0.38 15.04 -0.67
C PRO A 165 1.09 14.09 -1.62
N ARG A 166 1.55 14.65 -2.75
CA ARG A 166 2.68 14.12 -3.50
C ARG A 166 3.97 14.43 -2.75
N ILE A 167 4.76 13.38 -2.54
CA ILE A 167 6.06 13.49 -1.91
C ILE A 167 7.12 12.89 -2.84
N GLY A 168 8.39 12.98 -2.46
CA GLY A 168 9.55 12.54 -3.23
C GLY A 168 9.70 11.03 -3.31
N ILE A 169 8.66 10.32 -3.73
CA ILE A 169 8.66 8.89 -4.01
C ILE A 169 8.16 8.57 -5.40
N ARG A 170 8.58 7.41 -5.93
CA ARG A 170 8.12 6.89 -7.22
C ARG A 170 7.70 5.44 -7.16
N VAL A 171 6.73 5.12 -8.00
CA VAL A 171 6.37 3.75 -8.38
C VAL A 171 6.24 3.71 -9.90
N THR A 172 6.97 2.82 -10.56
CA THR A 172 6.97 2.72 -12.03
C THR A 172 7.21 4.09 -12.71
N GLY A 173 8.16 4.86 -12.17
CA GLY A 173 8.56 6.17 -12.70
C GLY A 173 7.64 7.36 -12.37
N ARG A 174 6.49 7.15 -11.69
CA ARG A 174 5.50 8.20 -11.38
C ARG A 174 5.51 8.59 -9.92
N ILE A 175 5.24 9.86 -9.59
CA ILE A 175 5.07 10.29 -8.20
C ILE A 175 3.69 9.86 -7.68
N VAL A 176 3.68 9.22 -6.52
CA VAL A 176 2.44 8.75 -5.86
C VAL A 176 2.11 9.62 -4.65
N CYS A 177 0.84 9.63 -4.25
CA CYS A 177 0.39 10.36 -3.08
C CYS A 177 0.39 9.48 -1.83
N VAL A 178 0.58 10.10 -0.67
CA VAL A 178 0.52 9.42 0.62
C VAL A 178 -0.34 10.21 1.60
N ARG A 179 -0.69 9.58 2.72
CA ARG A 179 -1.48 10.20 3.78
C ARG A 179 -1.34 9.41 5.07
N PHE A 180 -1.45 10.09 6.22
CA PHE A 180 -1.77 9.43 7.49
C PHE A 180 -3.26 9.53 7.81
N ASP A 181 -3.80 8.50 8.43
CA ASP A 181 -5.10 8.60 9.11
C ASP A 181 -4.91 9.21 10.51
N GLY A 182 -5.83 10.10 10.88
CA GLY A 182 -5.91 10.72 12.20
C GLY A 182 -6.92 10.04 13.12
N ASP A 183 -7.26 10.69 14.22
CA ASP A 183 -8.31 10.22 15.15
C ASP A 183 -9.73 10.32 14.54
N GLU A 184 -9.89 11.24 13.58
CA GLU A 184 -11.13 11.47 12.85
C GLU A 184 -10.98 11.09 11.38
N MET A 185 -12.09 10.70 10.75
CA MET A 185 -12.08 10.43 9.31
C MET A 185 -11.83 11.72 8.55
N ALA A 186 -11.00 11.58 7.52
CA ALA A 186 -10.73 12.61 6.54
C ALA A 186 -12.00 13.28 5.98
N GLU A 187 -11.93 14.59 5.74
CA GLU A 187 -12.97 15.27 4.98
C GLU A 187 -13.06 14.68 3.57
N GLY A 188 -14.25 14.23 3.18
CA GLY A 188 -14.53 13.75 1.82
C GLY A 188 -14.23 12.27 1.55
N LEU A 189 -13.77 11.48 2.54
CA LEU A 189 -13.57 10.02 2.39
C LEU A 189 -14.76 9.15 2.85
N GLY A 190 -15.93 9.76 3.08
CA GLY A 190 -17.16 9.04 3.43
C GLY A 190 -17.20 8.51 4.87
N ASP A 191 -18.06 7.51 5.11
CA ASP A 191 -18.36 6.95 6.45
C ASP A 191 -17.39 5.85 6.89
N GLU A 192 -16.17 5.85 6.35
CA GLU A 192 -15.17 4.87 6.77
C GLU A 192 -14.69 5.13 8.21
N PRO A 193 -14.44 4.09 9.02
CA PRO A 193 -13.81 4.28 10.32
C PRO A 193 -12.31 4.64 10.13
N PRO A 194 -11.80 5.66 10.83
CA PRO A 194 -10.38 6.00 10.76
C PRO A 194 -9.54 4.93 11.47
N GLN A 195 -8.30 4.75 11.02
CA GLN A 195 -7.29 3.98 11.73
C GLN A 195 -6.09 4.86 12.06
N PRO A 196 -6.09 5.52 13.24
CA PRO A 196 -5.07 6.50 13.59
C PRO A 196 -3.65 5.95 13.41
N GLY A 197 -2.83 6.69 12.68
CA GLY A 197 -1.44 6.32 12.41
C GLY A 197 -1.24 5.37 11.23
N ALA A 198 -2.30 4.90 10.57
CA ALA A 198 -2.18 4.15 9.31
C ALA A 198 -1.59 5.04 8.22
N LEU A 199 -0.62 4.51 7.46
CA LEU A 199 -0.01 5.19 6.32
C LEU A 199 -0.63 4.66 5.03
N LEU A 200 -1.38 5.51 4.35
CA LEU A 200 -2.03 5.19 3.08
C LEU A 200 -1.16 5.66 1.91
N THR A 201 -1.16 4.92 0.81
CA THR A 201 -0.46 5.28 -0.43
C THR A 201 -1.39 5.05 -1.61
N ALA A 202 -1.59 6.08 -2.43
CA ALA A 202 -2.43 6.03 -3.63
C ALA A 202 -1.55 5.82 -4.88
N TYR A 203 -1.46 4.57 -5.34
CA TYR A 203 -0.53 4.14 -6.40
C TYR A 203 -1.01 4.41 -7.83
N ASP A 204 -2.31 4.65 -8.00
CA ASP A 204 -3.02 4.65 -9.27
C ASP A 204 -3.36 6.04 -9.79
N LEU A 205 -2.98 7.11 -9.10
CA LEU A 205 -3.21 8.48 -9.58
C LEU A 205 -2.32 8.82 -10.79
N HIS A 206 -2.91 9.48 -11.79
CA HIS A 206 -2.19 9.96 -12.98
C HIS A 206 -1.26 11.15 -12.64
N HIS A 207 -0.20 11.35 -13.43
CA HIS A 207 0.71 12.49 -13.24
C HIS A 207 0.01 13.85 -13.49
N ASP A 208 -1.00 13.85 -14.37
CA ASP A 208 -1.86 15.01 -14.61
C ASP A 208 -3.07 15.09 -13.66
N PHE A 209 -3.22 14.14 -12.73
CA PHE A 209 -4.35 14.14 -11.80
C PHE A 209 -4.32 15.42 -10.95
N ARG A 210 -5.43 16.13 -10.94
CA ARG A 210 -5.59 17.42 -10.28
C ARG A 210 -6.84 17.37 -9.43
N ALA A 211 -6.69 17.60 -8.13
CA ALA A 211 -7.82 17.72 -7.22
C ALA A 211 -7.55 18.76 -6.13
N PRO A 212 -8.61 19.38 -5.56
CA PRO A 212 -8.47 20.36 -4.48
C PRO A 212 -7.86 19.76 -3.20
N TYR A 213 -7.86 18.43 -3.07
CA TYR A 213 -7.26 17.68 -1.97
C TYR A 213 -5.88 17.10 -2.31
N THR A 214 -5.35 17.27 -3.52
CA THR A 214 -3.95 16.90 -3.82
C THR A 214 -3.03 18.09 -3.58
N GLY A 215 -1.94 17.88 -2.86
CA GLY A 215 -0.91 18.89 -2.60
C GLY A 215 0.50 18.32 -2.74
N GLY A 216 1.48 18.98 -2.14
CA GLY A 216 2.84 18.46 -2.03
C GLY A 216 3.54 18.92 -0.77
N ARG A 217 4.54 18.15 -0.33
CA ARG A 217 5.38 18.48 0.84
C ARG A 217 6.83 18.57 0.43
N SER A 218 7.55 19.53 0.99
CA SER A 218 8.91 19.83 0.56
C SER A 218 9.83 20.25 1.70
N PHE A 219 11.14 20.23 1.45
CA PHE A 219 12.18 20.70 2.36
C PHE A 219 13.17 21.62 1.65
N GLY A 220 13.89 22.46 2.39
CA GLY A 220 14.81 23.44 1.81
C GLY A 220 16.13 22.82 1.29
N VAL A 221 16.53 23.20 0.07
CA VAL A 221 17.76 22.67 -0.58
C VAL A 221 19.03 23.37 -0.10
N ALA A 222 18.94 24.62 0.38
CA ALA A 222 20.10 25.40 0.85
C ALA A 222 20.91 24.74 1.98
N ARG A 223 20.41 23.66 2.59
CA ARG A 223 21.11 22.88 3.60
C ARG A 223 21.33 21.42 3.22
N SER A 224 20.87 21.03 2.04
CA SER A 224 21.10 19.69 1.50
C SER A 224 22.59 19.37 1.33
N GLU A 225 23.45 20.39 1.19
CA GLU A 225 24.92 20.25 1.21
C GLU A 225 25.46 19.79 2.58
N ARG A 226 24.70 19.99 3.66
CA ARG A 226 25.02 19.50 5.01
C ARG A 226 24.44 18.11 5.27
N ALA A 227 23.55 17.64 4.39
CA ALA A 227 23.06 16.27 4.42
C ALA A 227 24.11 15.36 3.78
N ARG A 228 24.35 14.20 4.40
CA ARG A 228 25.17 13.16 3.75
C ARG A 228 24.36 12.62 2.59
N THR A 229 24.85 12.81 1.37
CA THR A 229 24.26 12.11 0.22
C THR A 229 24.65 10.64 0.33
N LEU A 230 23.66 9.78 0.52
CA LEU A 230 23.89 8.34 0.46
C LEU A 230 24.18 7.96 -1.00
N PRO A 231 24.94 6.87 -1.23
CA PRO A 231 25.02 6.28 -2.55
C PRO A 231 23.62 6.07 -3.13
N ALA A 232 23.50 6.17 -4.46
CA ALA A 232 22.26 5.83 -5.13
C ALA A 232 21.81 4.44 -4.68
N GLU A 233 20.54 4.34 -4.27
CA GLU A 233 20.00 3.08 -3.83
C GLU A 233 20.03 2.06 -4.96
N PRO A 234 20.31 0.78 -4.68
CA PRO A 234 20.14 -0.23 -5.70
C PRO A 234 18.69 -0.22 -6.19
N PRO A 235 18.43 -0.53 -7.47
CA PRO A 235 17.08 -0.71 -7.98
C PRO A 235 16.26 -1.63 -7.08
N ALA A 236 14.94 -1.48 -7.12
CA ALA A 236 14.08 -2.42 -6.41
C ALA A 236 14.40 -3.86 -6.87
N PRO A 237 14.43 -4.85 -5.96
CA PRO A 237 14.71 -6.21 -6.36
C PRO A 237 13.69 -6.65 -7.41
N ALA A 238 14.17 -7.27 -8.49
CA ALA A 238 13.29 -7.79 -9.54
C ALA A 238 12.30 -8.79 -8.94
N ARG A 239 11.01 -8.63 -9.28
CA ARG A 239 9.96 -9.51 -8.77
C ARG A 239 10.08 -10.87 -9.44
N GLY A 240 10.35 -11.89 -8.65
CA GLY A 240 10.10 -13.26 -9.03
C GLY A 240 8.97 -13.84 -8.20
N VAL A 241 8.71 -15.13 -8.40
CA VAL A 241 7.80 -15.92 -7.56
C VAL A 241 8.07 -15.67 -6.08
N HIS A 242 7.02 -15.25 -5.36
CA HIS A 242 7.09 -15.04 -3.91
C HIS A 242 7.57 -16.31 -3.20
N VAL A 243 8.40 -16.15 -2.16
CA VAL A 243 9.07 -17.28 -1.50
C VAL A 243 8.09 -18.32 -0.94
N SER A 244 6.94 -17.88 -0.42
CA SER A 244 5.89 -18.78 0.08
C SER A 244 5.28 -19.68 -0.98
N GLN A 245 5.45 -19.35 -2.27
CA GLN A 245 4.92 -20.10 -3.40
C GLN A 245 6.03 -20.86 -4.16
N ARG A 246 7.27 -20.95 -3.65
CA ARG A 246 8.36 -21.66 -4.32
C ARG A 246 8.34 -23.16 -4.03
N GLY A 247 8.86 -23.94 -4.98
CA GLY A 247 9.04 -25.38 -4.84
C GLY A 247 7.99 -26.22 -5.56
N ALA A 248 8.21 -27.54 -5.52
CA ALA A 248 7.25 -28.53 -5.97
C ALA A 248 6.15 -28.69 -4.93
N VAL A 249 4.91 -28.83 -5.40
CA VAL A 249 3.73 -28.96 -4.54
C VAL A 249 3.31 -30.43 -4.49
N ASP A 250 3.20 -30.98 -3.29
CA ASP A 250 2.45 -32.22 -3.06
C ASP A 250 0.95 -31.88 -3.15
N LEU A 251 0.31 -32.33 -4.22
CA LEU A 251 -1.08 -31.99 -4.53
C LEU A 251 -2.06 -32.48 -3.45
N ASP A 252 -1.83 -33.64 -2.86
CA ASP A 252 -2.74 -34.16 -1.83
C ASP A 252 -2.58 -33.40 -0.52
N ALA A 253 -1.34 -33.06 -0.14
CA ALA A 253 -1.08 -32.25 1.03
C ALA A 253 -1.64 -30.83 0.86
N GLU A 254 -1.44 -30.22 -0.31
CA GLU A 254 -1.93 -28.88 -0.61
C GLU A 254 -3.46 -28.82 -0.67
N TRP A 255 -4.09 -29.86 -1.22
CA TRP A 255 -5.55 -29.99 -1.20
C TRP A 255 -6.07 -30.00 0.24
N ARG A 256 -5.50 -30.86 1.11
CA ARG A 256 -5.93 -30.94 2.52
C ARG A 256 -5.74 -29.61 3.23
N ARG A 257 -4.60 -28.95 3.01
CA ARG A 257 -4.30 -27.62 3.57
C ARG A 257 -5.38 -26.60 3.19
N GLN A 258 -5.75 -26.51 1.92
CA GLN A 258 -6.77 -25.54 1.47
C GLN A 258 -8.18 -25.90 1.99
N VAL A 259 -8.55 -27.19 2.01
CA VAL A 259 -9.83 -27.64 2.59
C VAL A 259 -9.92 -27.29 4.07
N ASP A 260 -8.90 -27.61 4.86
CA ASP A 260 -8.86 -27.33 6.30
C ASP A 260 -9.00 -25.83 6.57
N ARG A 261 -8.39 -24.99 5.74
CA ARG A 261 -8.52 -23.53 5.82
C ARG A 261 -9.93 -23.04 5.48
N LEU A 262 -10.56 -23.59 4.45
CA LEU A 262 -11.94 -23.25 4.09
C LEU A 262 -12.91 -23.65 5.22
N VAL A 263 -12.72 -24.83 5.81
CA VAL A 263 -13.47 -25.28 6.99
C VAL A 263 -13.25 -24.33 8.18
N ALA A 264 -12.00 -23.96 8.47
CA ALA A 264 -11.66 -23.05 9.56
C ALA A 264 -12.25 -21.64 9.37
N ALA A 265 -12.37 -21.17 8.12
CA ALA A 265 -13.04 -19.92 7.78
C ALA A 265 -14.58 -20.00 7.89
N GLY A 266 -15.17 -21.16 8.19
CA GLY A 266 -16.61 -21.34 8.36
C GLY A 266 -17.38 -21.64 7.07
N VAL A 267 -16.70 -21.88 5.95
CA VAL A 267 -17.35 -22.14 4.65
C VAL A 267 -18.26 -23.37 4.69
N ALA A 268 -17.82 -24.45 5.34
CA ALA A 268 -18.65 -25.66 5.50
C ALA A 268 -19.94 -25.36 6.28
N ALA A 269 -19.84 -24.57 7.35
CA ALA A 269 -20.99 -24.19 8.18
C ALA A 269 -21.95 -23.26 7.43
N GLU A 270 -21.44 -22.32 6.64
CA GLU A 270 -22.25 -21.43 5.79
C GLU A 270 -23.12 -22.23 4.79
N LEU A 271 -22.59 -23.34 4.29
CA LEU A 271 -23.30 -24.26 3.38
C LEU A 271 -24.19 -25.28 4.12
N GLY A 272 -24.23 -25.27 5.45
CA GLY A 272 -24.98 -26.25 6.26
C GLY A 272 -24.41 -27.67 6.18
N LEU A 273 -23.10 -27.81 5.91
CA LEU A 273 -22.41 -29.09 5.79
C LEU A 273 -21.51 -29.36 7.00
N THR A 274 -21.27 -30.63 7.31
CA THR A 274 -20.16 -31.00 8.22
C THR A 274 -18.82 -30.81 7.51
N PRO A 275 -17.70 -30.63 8.24
CA PRO A 275 -16.37 -30.57 7.63
C PRO A 275 -16.07 -31.72 6.67
N GLU A 276 -16.45 -32.95 7.04
CA GLU A 276 -16.21 -34.15 6.23
C GLU A 276 -17.06 -34.16 4.96
N SER A 277 -18.35 -33.81 5.08
CA SER A 277 -19.25 -33.72 3.93
C SER A 277 -18.83 -32.60 2.98
N TYR A 278 -18.35 -31.48 3.52
CA TYR A 278 -17.82 -30.38 2.73
C TYR A 278 -16.56 -30.81 1.98
N ALA A 279 -15.58 -31.40 2.69
CA ALA A 279 -14.35 -31.92 2.09
C ALA A 279 -14.62 -32.95 0.98
N ALA A 280 -15.59 -33.85 1.18
CA ALA A 280 -15.99 -34.84 0.17
C ALA A 280 -16.69 -34.23 -1.06
N SER A 281 -17.28 -33.03 -0.91
CA SER A 281 -17.92 -32.30 -2.00
C SER A 281 -16.95 -31.50 -2.87
N LEU A 282 -15.69 -31.38 -2.47
CA LEU A 282 -14.70 -30.58 -3.18
C LEU A 282 -13.88 -31.40 -4.18
N PRO A 283 -13.58 -30.81 -5.35
CA PRO A 283 -12.75 -31.45 -6.37
C PRO A 283 -11.32 -31.64 -5.88
N ARG A 284 -10.64 -32.68 -6.36
CA ARG A 284 -9.23 -32.95 -6.06
C ARG A 284 -8.32 -32.25 -7.06
N PHE A 285 -7.13 -31.85 -6.59
CA PHE A 285 -6.09 -31.40 -7.50
C PHE A 285 -5.62 -32.53 -8.40
N THR A 286 -5.33 -32.18 -9.66
CA THR A 286 -4.73 -33.09 -10.64
C THR A 286 -3.37 -32.52 -11.07
N PRO A 287 -2.51 -33.35 -11.69
CA PRO A 287 -1.26 -32.87 -12.24
C PRO A 287 -1.44 -31.67 -13.17
N GLN A 288 -0.52 -30.72 -13.07
CA GLN A 288 -0.49 -29.53 -13.92
C GLN A 288 -0.37 -29.93 -15.40
N PRO A 289 -1.20 -29.35 -16.30
CA PRO A 289 -0.98 -29.46 -17.73
C PRO A 289 0.43 -29.04 -18.13
N ALA A 290 1.10 -29.81 -19.00
CA ALA A 290 2.48 -29.54 -19.39
C ALA A 290 2.65 -28.17 -20.07
N THR A 291 1.61 -27.67 -20.73
CA THR A 291 1.61 -26.33 -21.35
C THR A 291 1.70 -25.21 -20.32
N TYR A 292 1.24 -25.44 -19.08
CA TYR A 292 1.19 -24.45 -18.01
C TYR A 292 2.50 -24.26 -17.25
N ALA A 293 3.41 -25.23 -17.38
CA ALA A 293 4.67 -25.25 -16.65
C ALA A 293 5.43 -23.93 -16.80
N GLY A 294 5.73 -23.29 -15.66
CA GLY A 294 6.46 -22.02 -15.61
C GLY A 294 5.58 -20.78 -15.81
N ARG A 295 4.27 -20.93 -15.99
CA ARG A 295 3.31 -19.81 -16.10
C ARG A 295 2.19 -19.85 -15.06
N LEU A 296 1.63 -21.03 -14.80
CA LEU A 296 0.44 -21.21 -13.97
C LEU A 296 0.72 -22.30 -12.92
N ASP A 297 1.58 -22.01 -11.95
CA ASP A 297 2.14 -23.03 -11.04
C ASP A 297 1.51 -23.05 -9.63
N ALA A 298 0.37 -22.37 -9.42
CA ALA A 298 -0.34 -22.34 -8.13
C ALA A 298 -1.68 -23.09 -8.22
N PRO A 299 -1.83 -24.30 -7.67
CA PRO A 299 -3.11 -25.00 -7.62
C PRO A 299 -4.01 -24.37 -6.54
N VAL A 300 -5.26 -24.06 -6.88
CA VAL A 300 -6.22 -23.42 -5.96
C VAL A 300 -7.60 -24.07 -6.06
N LEU A 301 -8.21 -24.34 -4.91
CA LEU A 301 -9.62 -24.71 -4.78
C LEU A 301 -10.48 -23.46 -4.78
N VAL A 302 -11.45 -23.42 -5.69
CA VAL A 302 -12.38 -22.31 -5.82
C VAL A 302 -13.76 -22.79 -5.38
N GLU A 303 -14.22 -22.28 -4.23
CA GLU A 303 -15.60 -22.47 -3.78
C GLU A 303 -16.49 -21.46 -4.50
N THR A 304 -17.57 -21.92 -5.13
CA THR A 304 -18.45 -21.04 -5.92
C THR A 304 -19.89 -21.00 -5.41
N ARG A 305 -20.28 -21.92 -4.52
CA ARG A 305 -21.65 -22.01 -3.99
C ARG A 305 -22.01 -20.85 -3.07
N ILE A 306 -21.02 -20.07 -2.62
CA ILE A 306 -21.18 -18.86 -1.83
C ILE A 306 -20.82 -17.66 -2.71
N GLY A 307 -21.64 -16.61 -2.71
CA GLY A 307 -21.33 -15.38 -3.43
C GLY A 307 -20.07 -14.68 -2.91
N TRP A 308 -19.32 -14.01 -3.79
CA TRP A 308 -18.01 -13.43 -3.47
C TRP A 308 -17.99 -12.51 -2.24
N ARG A 309 -19.04 -11.69 -2.04
CA ARG A 309 -19.14 -10.79 -0.87
C ARG A 309 -19.09 -11.58 0.44
N ARG A 310 -19.88 -12.64 0.51
CA ARG A 310 -19.95 -13.49 1.69
C ARG A 310 -18.66 -14.28 1.89
N GLN A 311 -18.02 -14.71 0.81
CA GLN A 311 -16.68 -15.31 0.91
C GLN A 311 -15.65 -14.33 1.47
N PHE A 312 -15.65 -13.08 1.01
CA PHE A 312 -14.70 -12.07 1.50
C PHE A 312 -14.91 -11.79 2.98
N GLU A 313 -16.16 -11.72 3.45
CA GLU A 313 -16.47 -11.64 4.88
C GLU A 313 -15.90 -12.84 5.66
N LEU A 314 -16.11 -14.08 5.19
CA LEU A 314 -15.59 -15.30 5.82
C LEU A 314 -14.05 -15.34 5.83
N PHE A 315 -13.41 -14.77 4.80
CA PHE A 315 -11.95 -14.72 4.66
C PHE A 315 -11.32 -13.50 5.33
N GLY A 316 -12.12 -12.64 5.98
CA GLY A 316 -11.62 -11.43 6.63
C GLY A 316 -11.12 -10.35 5.66
N ILE A 317 -11.61 -10.36 4.42
CA ILE A 317 -11.33 -9.34 3.39
C ILE A 317 -12.42 -8.28 3.47
N ARG A 318 -12.04 -7.03 3.79
CA ARG A 318 -12.97 -5.91 3.84
C ARG A 318 -13.46 -5.57 2.43
N VAL A 319 -14.74 -5.29 2.24
CA VAL A 319 -15.23 -4.67 1.00
C VAL A 319 -15.16 -3.16 1.16
N SER A 320 -14.41 -2.50 0.29
CA SER A 320 -14.25 -1.04 0.34
C SER A 320 -15.60 -0.33 0.13
N PRO A 321 -16.03 0.55 1.04
CA PRO A 321 -17.21 1.40 0.89
C PRO A 321 -17.21 2.23 -0.40
N ILE A 322 -16.05 2.59 -0.95
CA ILE A 322 -15.97 3.31 -2.23
C ILE A 322 -16.58 2.51 -3.39
N LEU A 323 -16.65 1.18 -3.27
CA LEU A 323 -17.26 0.35 -4.30
C LEU A 323 -18.77 0.52 -4.42
N ALA A 324 -19.42 1.15 -3.43
CA ALA A 324 -20.84 1.45 -3.51
C ALA A 324 -21.18 2.51 -4.57
N VAL A 325 -20.22 3.34 -4.99
CA VAL A 325 -20.43 4.37 -6.03
C VAL A 325 -20.15 3.87 -7.45
N PHE A 326 -19.64 2.65 -7.60
CA PHE A 326 -19.37 2.05 -8.90
C PHE A 326 -20.45 1.04 -9.30
N PRO A 327 -20.71 0.86 -10.61
CA PRO A 327 -21.55 -0.23 -11.08
C PRO A 327 -21.00 -1.60 -10.64
N ALA A 328 -21.88 -2.59 -10.59
CA ALA A 328 -21.48 -3.95 -10.25
C ALA A 328 -20.41 -4.48 -11.23
N PRO A 329 -19.41 -5.23 -10.76
CA PRO A 329 -18.44 -5.89 -11.62
C PRO A 329 -19.11 -6.81 -12.63
N VAL A 330 -18.59 -6.82 -13.87
CA VAL A 330 -19.05 -7.71 -14.95
C VAL A 330 -17.87 -8.50 -15.53
N PRO A 331 -18.08 -9.76 -15.95
CA PRO A 331 -17.06 -10.55 -16.62
C PRO A 331 -16.62 -9.93 -17.95
N THR A 332 -15.33 -9.99 -18.24
CA THR A 332 -14.75 -9.55 -19.53
C THR A 332 -15.03 -10.53 -20.66
N GLY A 333 -15.42 -11.75 -20.33
CA GLY A 333 -15.78 -12.80 -21.27
C GLY A 333 -16.49 -13.98 -20.60
N PRO A 334 -17.05 -14.92 -21.38
CA PRO A 334 -17.81 -16.04 -20.85
C PRO A 334 -16.97 -16.98 -19.98
N ASP A 335 -15.67 -17.10 -20.25
CA ASP A 335 -14.79 -17.92 -19.43
C ASP A 335 -14.50 -17.31 -18.06
N SER A 336 -14.53 -15.99 -17.93
CA SER A 336 -14.34 -15.30 -16.65
C SER A 336 -15.60 -15.29 -15.79
N ALA A 337 -16.75 -15.68 -16.36
CA ALA A 337 -18.02 -15.68 -15.66
C ALA A 337 -18.03 -16.68 -14.48
N HIS A 338 -18.97 -16.44 -13.56
CA HIS A 338 -19.21 -17.31 -12.43
C HIS A 338 -19.51 -18.76 -12.87
N ARG A 339 -19.11 -19.72 -12.03
CA ARG A 339 -19.32 -21.16 -12.26
C ARG A 339 -20.19 -21.74 -11.16
N ASP A 340 -21.15 -22.57 -11.53
CA ASP A 340 -22.16 -23.08 -10.59
C ASP A 340 -21.64 -24.17 -9.63
N ALA A 341 -20.47 -24.75 -9.91
CA ALA A 341 -19.87 -25.82 -9.12
C ALA A 341 -18.45 -25.45 -8.68
N PRO A 342 -18.01 -25.86 -7.47
CA PRO A 342 -16.63 -25.73 -7.04
C PRO A 342 -15.68 -26.42 -8.02
N TYR A 343 -14.49 -25.86 -8.20
CA TYR A 343 -13.49 -26.42 -9.11
C TYR A 343 -12.09 -26.25 -8.57
N ALA A 344 -11.16 -27.04 -9.13
CA ALA A 344 -9.74 -26.85 -8.96
C ALA A 344 -9.13 -26.29 -10.25
N ALA A 345 -8.25 -25.29 -10.12
CA ALA A 345 -7.55 -24.72 -11.25
C ALA A 345 -6.11 -24.33 -10.89
N TRP A 346 -5.31 -24.11 -11.94
CA TRP A 346 -3.94 -23.64 -11.85
C TRP A 346 -3.89 -22.14 -12.15
N PHE A 347 -3.33 -21.37 -11.23
CA PHE A 347 -3.20 -19.92 -11.28
C PHE A 347 -1.73 -19.51 -11.44
N THR A 348 -1.52 -18.29 -11.92
CA THR A 348 -0.22 -17.62 -11.84
C THR A 348 0.18 -17.46 -10.37
N ARG A 349 1.44 -17.76 -10.06
CA ARG A 349 2.04 -17.30 -8.81
C ARG A 349 2.24 -15.78 -8.85
N TRP A 350 2.39 -15.18 -7.67
CA TRP A 350 2.70 -13.76 -7.58
C TRP A 350 4.00 -13.44 -8.34
N GLY A 351 3.93 -12.51 -9.30
CA GLY A 351 5.08 -12.10 -10.12
C GLY A 351 5.60 -13.15 -11.10
N GLN A 352 4.86 -14.22 -11.38
CA GLN A 352 5.25 -15.24 -12.37
C GLN A 352 4.88 -14.87 -13.81
N ARG A 353 3.78 -14.14 -13.97
CA ARG A 353 3.27 -13.66 -15.25
C ARG A 353 3.30 -12.14 -15.19
N PHE A 354 3.81 -11.52 -16.25
CA PHE A 354 4.04 -10.07 -16.34
C PHE A 354 5.16 -9.59 -15.41
N ASP A 355 6.40 -9.86 -15.83
CA ASP A 355 7.61 -9.47 -15.10
C ASP A 355 7.72 -7.94 -15.00
N ASP A 356 7.37 -7.24 -16.08
CA ASP A 356 7.31 -5.79 -16.16
C ASP A 356 5.97 -5.21 -15.65
N PRO A 357 5.90 -3.91 -15.32
CA PRO A 357 4.64 -3.23 -15.10
C PRO A 357 3.72 -3.36 -16.32
N THR A 358 2.46 -3.74 -16.11
CA THR A 358 1.46 -3.91 -17.16
C THR A 358 0.14 -3.30 -16.69
N SER A 359 -0.61 -2.68 -17.61
CA SER A 359 -1.97 -2.26 -17.31
C SER A 359 -2.94 -3.47 -17.35
N PRO A 360 -4.10 -3.38 -16.67
CA PRO A 360 -5.11 -4.43 -16.79
C PRO A 360 -5.57 -4.71 -18.23
N ASP A 361 -5.65 -3.69 -19.08
CA ASP A 361 -6.09 -3.84 -20.47
C ASP A 361 -5.04 -4.54 -21.34
N GLU A 362 -3.77 -4.16 -21.21
CA GLU A 362 -2.65 -4.88 -21.84
C GLU A 362 -2.61 -6.33 -21.37
N ALA A 363 -2.76 -6.56 -20.06
CA ALA A 363 -2.76 -7.91 -19.51
C ALA A 363 -3.89 -8.79 -20.08
N ARG A 364 -5.09 -8.23 -20.28
CA ARG A 364 -6.21 -8.92 -20.94
C ARG A 364 -5.91 -9.22 -22.41
N ALA A 365 -5.33 -8.26 -23.13
CA ALA A 365 -4.96 -8.44 -24.53
C ALA A 365 -3.87 -9.49 -24.73
N ASP A 366 -2.97 -9.61 -23.75
CA ASP A 366 -1.84 -10.55 -23.75
C ASP A 366 -2.19 -11.96 -23.24
N LEU A 367 -3.44 -12.22 -22.86
CA LEU A 367 -3.86 -13.56 -22.43
C LEU A 367 -3.68 -14.57 -23.57
N ARG A 368 -3.04 -15.68 -23.25
CA ARG A 368 -2.89 -16.80 -24.21
C ARG A 368 -4.22 -17.52 -24.37
N ALA A 369 -4.34 -18.28 -25.47
CA ALA A 369 -5.55 -19.07 -25.75
C ALA A 369 -5.91 -20.06 -24.61
N ASP A 370 -4.93 -20.53 -23.85
CA ASP A 370 -5.10 -21.43 -22.72
C ASP A 370 -5.18 -20.73 -21.35
N GLU A 371 -5.25 -19.39 -21.34
CA GLU A 371 -5.35 -18.53 -20.16
C GLU A 371 -6.74 -17.86 -20.10
N VAL A 372 -7.15 -17.52 -18.87
CA VAL A 372 -8.36 -16.75 -18.55
C VAL A 372 -8.02 -15.78 -17.42
N GLY A 373 -8.46 -14.53 -17.53
CA GLY A 373 -8.35 -13.58 -16.43
C GLY A 373 -9.20 -14.01 -15.24
N ALA A 374 -8.69 -13.87 -14.02
CA ALA A 374 -9.43 -14.32 -12.86
C ALA A 374 -10.54 -13.34 -12.43
N ASN A 375 -11.63 -13.87 -11.87
CA ASN A 375 -12.76 -13.12 -11.31
C ASN A 375 -12.65 -12.93 -9.79
N LEU A 376 -13.63 -12.25 -9.19
CA LEU A 376 -13.66 -11.96 -7.75
C LEU A 376 -13.64 -13.19 -6.84
N VAL A 377 -14.36 -14.25 -7.20
CA VAL A 377 -14.41 -15.49 -6.41
C VAL A 377 -13.02 -16.14 -6.40
N GLU A 378 -12.39 -16.20 -7.57
CA GLU A 378 -11.04 -16.74 -7.73
C GLU A 378 -9.99 -15.90 -7.00
N GLY A 379 -10.13 -14.56 -7.05
CA GLY A 379 -9.30 -13.63 -6.31
C GLY A 379 -9.33 -13.87 -4.80
N GLY A 380 -10.54 -14.04 -4.23
CA GLY A 380 -10.72 -14.39 -2.82
C GLY A 380 -10.12 -15.76 -2.48
N ALA A 381 -10.32 -16.76 -3.36
CA ALA A 381 -9.76 -18.09 -3.17
C ALA A 381 -8.22 -18.06 -3.13
N VAL A 382 -7.57 -17.32 -4.03
CA VAL A 382 -6.11 -17.16 -4.03
C VAL A 382 -5.61 -16.45 -2.78
N ALA A 383 -6.26 -15.34 -2.38
CA ALA A 383 -5.89 -14.61 -1.17
C ALA A 383 -6.04 -15.47 0.09
N HIS A 384 -7.09 -16.30 0.16
CA HIS A 384 -7.30 -17.23 1.28
C HIS A 384 -6.34 -18.43 1.27
N ALA A 385 -6.01 -18.96 0.09
CA ALA A 385 -5.07 -20.07 -0.03
C ALA A 385 -3.62 -19.67 0.32
N PHE A 386 -3.24 -18.42 0.05
CA PHE A 386 -1.89 -17.88 0.24
C PHE A 386 -1.90 -16.55 1.02
N PRO A 387 -2.27 -16.55 2.31
CA PRO A 387 -2.35 -15.34 3.14
C PRO A 387 -1.00 -14.67 3.30
N GLU A 388 0.11 -15.41 3.13
CA GLU A 388 1.46 -14.88 3.22
C GLU A 388 1.70 -13.82 2.13
N LEU A 389 0.97 -13.88 1.01
CA LEU A 389 0.96 -12.82 0.01
C LEU A 389 0.31 -11.55 0.57
N VAL A 390 -0.86 -11.68 1.21
CA VAL A 390 -1.57 -10.56 1.85
C VAL A 390 -0.72 -9.93 2.96
N GLU A 391 -0.07 -10.76 3.78
CA GLU A 391 0.86 -10.34 4.84
C GLU A 391 2.03 -9.56 4.27
N ALA A 392 2.61 -10.03 3.16
CA ALA A 392 3.65 -9.33 2.40
C ALA A 392 3.11 -8.18 1.52
N ALA A 393 1.82 -7.82 1.67
CA ALA A 393 1.13 -6.79 0.91
C ALA A 393 1.21 -6.97 -0.62
N ARG A 394 1.19 -8.22 -1.08
CA ARG A 394 1.20 -8.65 -2.47
C ARG A 394 -0.19 -9.05 -2.92
N PHE A 395 -0.77 -8.28 -3.84
CA PHE A 395 -2.19 -8.45 -4.22
C PHE A 395 -2.45 -8.35 -5.70
N PHE A 396 -3.39 -9.15 -6.16
CA PHE A 396 -3.71 -9.22 -7.57
C PHE A 396 -4.85 -8.31 -8.01
N ASP A 397 -4.79 -7.92 -9.29
CA ASP A 397 -5.91 -7.41 -10.06
C ASP A 397 -6.66 -8.56 -10.73
N PHE A 398 -7.97 -8.53 -10.65
CA PHE A 398 -8.87 -9.55 -11.18
C PHE A 398 -9.26 -9.20 -12.62
N VAL A 399 -8.32 -9.40 -13.54
CA VAL A 399 -8.46 -8.99 -14.95
C VAL A 399 -9.54 -9.76 -15.73
N GLY A 400 -10.16 -10.78 -15.12
CA GLY A 400 -11.35 -11.45 -15.64
C GLY A 400 -12.64 -10.64 -15.48
N GLU A 401 -12.63 -9.58 -14.67
CA GLU A 401 -13.77 -8.69 -14.47
C GLU A 401 -13.38 -7.23 -14.66
N VAL A 402 -14.40 -6.40 -14.89
CA VAL A 402 -14.32 -4.93 -14.94
C VAL A 402 -15.45 -4.35 -14.12
N LEU A 403 -15.20 -3.24 -13.43
CA LEU A 403 -16.28 -2.34 -13.02
C LEU A 403 -16.52 -1.40 -14.20
N PRO A 404 -17.71 -1.46 -14.84
CA PRO A 404 -17.99 -0.65 -16.02
C PRO A 404 -17.85 0.85 -15.76
N ALA A 405 -17.42 1.58 -16.79
CA ALA A 405 -17.53 3.02 -16.85
C ALA A 405 -18.97 3.45 -16.52
N GLY A 406 -19.09 4.28 -15.51
CA GLY A 406 -20.35 4.86 -15.06
C GLY A 406 -20.11 6.21 -14.42
N GLU A 407 -21.14 7.05 -14.43
CA GLU A 407 -21.13 8.25 -13.60
C GLU A 407 -21.11 7.81 -12.13
N THR A 408 -20.16 8.32 -11.37
CA THR A 408 -20.07 8.05 -9.93
C THR A 408 -20.87 9.09 -9.18
N ASP A 409 -21.90 8.66 -8.47
CA ASP A 409 -22.64 9.52 -7.54
C ASP A 409 -21.82 9.65 -6.24
N GLY A 410 -21.10 10.76 -6.07
CA GLY A 410 -20.29 10.97 -4.86
C GLY A 410 -19.53 12.31 -4.81
N PRO A 411 -18.96 12.66 -3.66
CA PRO A 411 -18.16 13.87 -3.48
C PRO A 411 -16.84 13.84 -4.29
N LEU A 412 -16.41 12.65 -4.70
CA LEU A 412 -15.26 12.43 -5.58
C LEU A 412 -15.78 12.15 -6.99
N SER A 413 -15.56 13.09 -7.91
CA SER A 413 -15.89 12.90 -9.32
C SER A 413 -14.78 12.08 -9.97
N PHE A 414 -15.04 10.82 -10.26
CA PHE A 414 -14.12 10.00 -11.03
C PHE A 414 -14.47 10.03 -12.52
N GLU A 415 -13.46 9.87 -13.37
CA GLU A 415 -13.68 9.76 -14.82
C GLU A 415 -14.51 8.50 -15.15
N PRO A 416 -15.41 8.56 -16.14
CA PRO A 416 -16.21 7.41 -16.55
C PRO A 416 -15.36 6.45 -17.39
N ILE A 417 -14.48 5.71 -16.72
CA ILE A 417 -13.57 4.71 -17.29
C ILE A 417 -13.81 3.35 -16.65
N ASP A 418 -13.51 2.28 -17.40
CA ASP A 418 -13.52 0.93 -16.87
C ASP A 418 -12.41 0.75 -15.83
N ARG A 419 -12.75 0.09 -14.73
CA ARG A 419 -11.81 -0.18 -13.62
C ARG A 419 -11.64 -1.65 -13.42
N THR A 420 -10.49 -2.02 -12.88
CA THR A 420 -10.21 -3.43 -12.58
C THR A 420 -10.36 -3.66 -11.08
N PRO A 421 -11.23 -4.59 -10.68
CA PRO A 421 -11.33 -4.99 -9.27
C PRO A 421 -10.03 -5.65 -8.82
N GLY A 422 -9.67 -5.49 -7.55
CA GLY A 422 -8.47 -6.11 -6.98
C GLY A 422 -8.51 -6.09 -5.46
N ILE A 423 -7.53 -6.74 -4.83
CA ILE A 423 -7.31 -6.60 -3.38
C ILE A 423 -6.13 -5.65 -3.15
N CYS A 424 -6.15 -4.91 -2.05
CA CYS A 424 -5.01 -4.14 -1.57
C CYS A 424 -4.87 -4.28 -0.05
N ARG A 425 -3.76 -3.79 0.52
CA ARG A 425 -3.62 -3.62 1.98
C ARG A 425 -4.08 -2.21 2.30
N TRP A 426 -5.21 -2.11 2.98
CA TRP A 426 -5.76 -0.83 3.41
C TRP A 426 -5.92 -0.85 4.91
N ARG A 427 -5.29 0.12 5.60
CA ARG A 427 -5.31 0.20 7.07
C ARG A 427 -4.92 -1.13 7.75
N GLY A 428 -3.88 -1.80 7.25
CA GLY A 428 -3.36 -3.05 7.80
C GLY A 428 -4.21 -4.30 7.56
N VAL A 429 -5.34 -4.20 6.85
CA VAL A 429 -6.19 -5.35 6.50
C VAL A 429 -6.29 -5.54 4.98
N PRO A 430 -6.53 -6.77 4.49
CA PRO A 430 -6.87 -6.98 3.10
C PRO A 430 -8.21 -6.33 2.78
N GLU A 431 -8.24 -5.61 1.67
CA GLU A 431 -9.39 -4.86 1.21
C GLU A 431 -9.64 -5.13 -0.25
N PHE A 432 -10.86 -5.56 -0.57
CA PHE A 432 -11.38 -5.51 -1.91
C PHE A 432 -11.70 -4.07 -2.29
N GLY A 433 -11.03 -3.59 -3.32
CA GLY A 433 -11.25 -2.29 -3.93
C GLY A 433 -11.17 -2.40 -5.44
N CYS A 434 -10.84 -1.29 -6.08
CA CYS A 434 -10.51 -1.27 -7.48
C CYS A 434 -9.33 -0.35 -7.70
N ASN A 435 -8.59 -0.65 -8.74
CA ASN A 435 -7.69 0.31 -9.32
C ASN A 435 -8.50 1.46 -9.94
N LEU A 436 -8.29 2.69 -9.45
CA LEU A 436 -9.06 3.88 -9.84
C LEU A 436 -8.80 4.29 -11.30
N TYR A 437 -7.62 3.95 -11.84
CA TYR A 437 -7.21 4.22 -13.21
C TYR A 437 -6.43 3.03 -13.80
N PRO A 438 -6.77 2.51 -15.00
CA PRO A 438 -6.18 1.30 -15.58
C PRO A 438 -4.75 1.52 -16.11
N LEU A 439 -3.84 1.96 -15.24
CA LEU A 439 -2.45 2.27 -15.53
C LEU A 439 -1.56 1.04 -15.35
N ALA A 440 -0.40 1.03 -15.97
CA ALA A 440 0.64 0.08 -15.63
C ALA A 440 1.27 0.44 -14.28
N PHE A 441 1.27 -0.51 -13.34
CA PHE A 441 1.94 -0.39 -12.06
C PHE A 441 2.63 -1.71 -11.71
N SER A 442 3.75 -1.60 -11.00
CA SER A 442 4.43 -2.79 -10.53
C SER A 442 3.74 -3.40 -9.32
N VAL A 443 3.17 -2.60 -8.41
CA VAL A 443 2.66 -3.00 -7.08
C VAL A 443 1.61 -4.10 -7.14
N PHE A 444 0.62 -3.98 -8.02
CA PHE A 444 -0.40 -5.00 -8.26
C PHE A 444 -0.07 -5.81 -9.51
N ARG A 445 -0.54 -7.06 -9.56
CA ARG A 445 -0.29 -7.97 -10.69
C ARG A 445 -1.58 -8.58 -11.21
N PRO A 446 -1.75 -8.76 -12.53
CA PRO A 446 -2.88 -9.51 -13.07
C PRO A 446 -2.92 -10.94 -12.54
N LEU A 447 -4.06 -11.36 -11.99
CA LEU A 447 -4.30 -12.77 -11.68
C LEU A 447 -4.83 -13.47 -12.93
N VAL A 448 -4.14 -14.52 -13.34
CA VAL A 448 -4.52 -15.34 -14.49
C VAL A 448 -4.64 -16.79 -14.04
N ARG A 449 -5.62 -17.48 -14.61
CA ARG A 449 -5.77 -18.93 -14.45
C ARG A 449 -5.67 -19.66 -15.78
N GLY A 450 -5.41 -20.95 -15.68
CA GLY A 450 -5.58 -21.88 -16.79
C GLY A 450 -7.04 -21.98 -17.21
N ARG A 451 -7.27 -22.03 -18.52
CA ARG A 451 -8.58 -22.29 -19.12
C ARG A 451 -9.07 -23.71 -18.81
N GLU A 452 -8.16 -24.68 -18.81
CA GLU A 452 -8.46 -26.07 -18.47
C GLU A 452 -8.74 -26.16 -16.97
N ILE A 453 -9.99 -26.46 -16.66
CA ILE A 453 -10.44 -26.71 -15.30
C ILE A 453 -10.29 -28.20 -15.11
N THR A 454 -9.42 -28.59 -14.18
CA THR A 454 -8.95 -29.96 -14.18
C THR A 454 -9.90 -30.93 -13.49
N THR A 455 -10.88 -30.42 -12.74
CA THR A 455 -11.98 -31.17 -12.12
C THR A 455 -13.18 -30.25 -11.81
N THR A 456 -14.40 -30.78 -11.99
CA THR A 456 -15.69 -30.19 -11.59
C THR A 456 -16.46 -31.15 -10.70
#